data_AF-A0AAN7Z388-F1
#
_entry.id   AF-A0AAN7Z388-F1
#
_cell.length_a   1.000
_cell.length_b   1.000
_cell.length_c   1.000
_cell.angle_alpha   90.00
_cell.angle_beta   90.00
_cell.angle_gamma   90.00
#
_symmetry.space_group_name_H-M   'P 1'
#
loop_
_entity.id
_entity.type
_entity.pdbx_description
1 polymer ?
#
loop_
_entity_poly.entity_id
_entity_poly.type
_entity_poly.pdbx_seq_one_letter_code
_entity_poly.pdbx_strand_id
1 'polypeptide(L)'
;MQGLTTSTTATMLSRQLVRRQPLPAATVAQIVAQRTYATPSGPPPAGFRLPRSKRWDDESESTLDRAGRFFLMTEMFRGMYVALEQYFRPP
;
A
#
# COMPACT_ATOMS: atom_id res chain seq x y z
N MET A 1 17.74 14.21 62.70
CA MET A 1 17.76 12.75 62.90
C MET A 1 16.47 12.16 62.35
N GLN A 2 16.57 10.97 61.77
CA GLN A 2 15.60 10.29 60.92
C GLN A 2 14.23 10.06 61.60
N GLY A 3 13.18 10.04 60.77
CA GLY A 3 11.87 9.49 61.10
C GLY A 3 11.15 9.07 59.82
N LEU A 4 11.37 7.83 59.40
CA LEU A 4 10.65 7.17 58.31
C LEU A 4 9.16 7.04 58.66
N THR A 5 8.28 7.46 57.76
CA THR A 5 6.92 6.90 57.70
C THR A 5 6.55 6.60 56.26
N THR A 6 6.72 5.33 55.91
CA THR A 6 6.20 4.66 54.73
C THR A 6 4.67 4.86 54.68
N SER A 7 4.14 5.43 53.61
CA SER A 7 2.69 5.39 53.34
C SER A 7 2.48 4.81 51.96
N THR A 8 2.03 3.56 52.01
CA THR A 8 1.63 2.68 50.92
C THR A 8 0.63 3.37 49.99
N THR A 9 1.05 3.67 48.76
CA THR A 9 0.15 4.14 47.70
C THR A 9 -0.66 2.94 47.20
N ALA A 10 -1.81 2.69 47.84
CA ALA A 10 -2.77 1.70 47.36
C ALA A 10 -3.38 2.22 46.04
N THR A 11 -2.92 1.68 44.91
CA THR A 11 -3.53 1.88 43.60
C THR A 11 -4.87 1.16 43.56
N MET A 12 -5.95 1.86 43.94
CA MET A 12 -7.30 1.38 43.66
C MET A 12 -7.51 1.39 42.15
N LEU A 13 -7.39 0.21 41.55
CA LEU A 13 -7.72 -0.05 40.15
C LEU A 13 -9.25 -0.02 40.01
N SER A 14 -9.81 1.17 39.86
CA SER A 14 -11.23 1.35 39.57
C SER A 14 -11.52 0.73 38.20
N ARG A 15 -12.22 -0.42 38.18
CA ARG A 15 -12.74 -1.01 36.95
C ARG A 15 -13.86 -0.10 36.43
N GLN A 16 -13.49 0.90 35.65
CA GLN A 16 -14.45 1.68 34.86
C GLN A 16 -15.15 0.73 33.88
N LEU A 17 -16.39 0.36 34.22
CA LEU A 17 -17.34 -0.21 33.30
C LEU A 17 -17.53 0.80 32.15
N VAL A 18 -16.99 0.48 30.97
CA VAL A 18 -17.27 1.21 29.74
C VAL A 18 -18.75 1.00 29.42
N ARG A 19 -19.59 1.91 29.93
CA ARG A 19 -20.99 2.02 29.51
C ARG A 19 -20.97 2.40 28.03
N ARG A 20 -21.19 1.42 27.16
CA ARG A 20 -21.44 1.68 25.73
C ARG A 20 -22.75 2.44 25.62
N GLN A 21 -22.66 3.77 25.66
CA GLN A 21 -23.78 4.64 25.35
C GLN A 21 -24.04 4.48 23.85
N PRO A 22 -25.24 4.04 23.42
CA PRO A 22 -25.56 4.03 22.00
C PRO A 22 -25.55 5.49 21.51
N LEU A 23 -24.66 5.80 20.58
CA LEU A 23 -24.63 7.10 19.95
C LEU A 23 -26.00 7.36 19.29
N PRO A 24 -26.62 8.54 19.49
CA PRO A 24 -27.92 8.80 18.90
C PRO A 24 -27.81 8.70 17.38
N ALA A 25 -28.79 8.05 16.75
CA ALA A 25 -28.78 7.75 15.31
C ALA A 25 -28.51 8.99 14.44
N ALA A 26 -28.87 10.18 14.92
CA ALA A 26 -28.56 11.45 14.28
C ALA A 26 -27.04 11.72 14.12
N THR A 27 -26.22 11.35 15.10
CA THR A 27 -24.75 11.50 15.04
C THR A 27 -24.14 10.54 14.05
N VAL A 28 -24.64 9.30 14.01
CA VAL A 28 -24.22 8.28 13.03
C VAL A 28 -24.65 8.72 11.63
N ALA A 29 -25.86 9.26 11.48
CA ALA A 29 -26.36 9.81 10.23
C ALA A 29 -25.54 11.02 9.75
N GLN A 30 -25.05 11.89 10.65
CA GLN A 30 -24.17 13.01 10.26
C GLN A 30 -22.79 12.55 9.76
N ILE A 31 -22.22 11.49 10.36
CA ILE A 31 -20.96 10.90 9.89
C ILE A 31 -21.15 10.24 8.52
N VAL A 32 -22.27 9.56 8.30
CA VAL A 32 -22.61 8.94 7.01
C VAL A 32 -23.01 10.00 5.95
N ALA A 33 -23.58 11.14 6.36
CA ALA A 33 -23.97 12.23 5.48
C ALA A 33 -22.80 13.12 5.04
N GLN A 34 -21.64 13.06 5.72
CA GLN A 34 -20.40 13.58 5.17
C GLN A 34 -19.95 12.71 3.99
N ARG A 35 -20.54 12.98 2.82
CA ARG A 35 -20.04 12.49 1.53
C ARG A 35 -18.64 13.06 1.30
N THR A 36 -17.62 12.39 1.82
CA THR A 36 -16.25 12.59 1.38
C THR A 36 -16.16 12.03 -0.04
N TYR A 37 -16.24 12.91 -1.04
CA TYR A 37 -16.01 12.52 -2.42
C TYR A 37 -14.59 11.97 -2.54
N ALA A 38 -14.45 10.71 -2.97
CA ALA A 38 -13.16 10.08 -3.27
C ALA A 38 -12.45 10.70 -4.49
N THR A 39 -13.10 11.66 -5.16
CA THR A 39 -12.56 12.44 -6.26
C THR A 39 -12.24 13.86 -5.77
N PRO A 40 -10.98 14.33 -5.85
CA PRO A 40 -10.66 15.72 -5.58
C PRO A 40 -11.50 16.62 -6.50
N SER A 41 -12.12 17.66 -5.95
CA SER A 41 -12.89 18.63 -6.76
C SER A 41 -11.94 19.39 -7.67
N GLY A 42 -12.07 19.18 -8.98
CA GLY A 42 -11.27 19.82 -10.03
C GLY A 42 -11.30 19.04 -11.34
N PRO A 43 -10.86 19.62 -12.47
CA PRO A 43 -10.65 18.87 -13.69
C PRO A 43 -9.62 17.74 -13.43
N PRO A 44 -9.80 16.54 -14.00
CA PRO A 44 -8.89 15.42 -13.79
C PRO A 44 -7.45 15.82 -14.09
N PRO A 45 -6.45 15.38 -13.30
CA PRO A 45 -5.05 15.68 -13.57
C PRO A 45 -4.66 15.17 -14.96
N ALA A 46 -3.69 15.84 -15.60
CA ALA A 46 -3.15 15.38 -16.89
C ALA A 46 -2.65 13.93 -16.75
N GLY A 47 -3.05 13.05 -17.67
CA GLY A 47 -2.73 11.61 -17.58
C GLY A 47 -3.61 10.81 -16.62
N PHE A 48 -4.71 11.37 -16.08
CA PHE A 48 -5.68 10.63 -15.27
C PHE A 48 -6.25 9.40 -16.00
N ARG A 49 -6.37 9.49 -17.32
CA ARG A 49 -6.73 8.35 -18.16
C ARG A 49 -5.47 7.57 -18.50
N LEU A 50 -5.44 6.29 -18.12
CA LEU A 50 -4.37 5.40 -18.56
C LEU A 50 -4.35 5.32 -20.09
N PRO A 51 -3.17 5.28 -20.72
CA PRO A 51 -3.08 5.00 -22.15
C PRO A 51 -3.68 3.63 -22.43
N ARG A 52 -4.23 3.47 -23.63
CA ARG A 52 -4.73 2.17 -24.09
C ARG A 52 -3.58 1.16 -24.04
N SER A 53 -3.87 -0.05 -23.54
CA SER A 53 -2.92 -1.17 -23.60
C SER A 53 -2.49 -1.41 -25.06
N LYS A 54 -1.20 -1.56 -25.29
CA LYS A 54 -0.65 -1.85 -26.61
C LYS A 54 -1.24 -3.19 -27.11
N ARG A 55 -1.91 -3.16 -28.26
CA ARG A 55 -2.43 -4.36 -28.91
C ARG A 55 -1.38 -4.93 -29.86
N TRP A 56 -1.57 -6.18 -30.27
CA TRP A 56 -0.72 -6.84 -31.26
C TRP A 56 -0.52 -6.01 -32.53
N ASP A 57 -1.56 -5.34 -33.03
CA ASP A 57 -1.48 -4.49 -34.23
C ASP A 57 -0.83 -3.12 -33.98
N ASP A 58 -0.88 -2.64 -32.73
CA ASP A 58 -0.26 -1.38 -32.33
C ASP A 58 1.22 -1.57 -31.95
N GLU A 59 1.73 -2.81 -32.00
CA GLU A 59 3.11 -3.13 -31.69
C GLU A 59 4.06 -2.67 -32.81
N SER A 60 5.08 -1.91 -32.39
CA SER A 60 6.17 -1.46 -33.26
C SER A 60 7.24 -2.53 -33.46
N GLU A 61 7.07 -3.70 -32.85
CA GLU A 61 8.02 -4.80 -32.86
C GLU A 61 7.66 -5.82 -33.94
N SER A 62 8.67 -6.32 -34.66
CA SER A 62 8.46 -7.34 -35.70
C SER A 62 7.98 -8.65 -35.07
N THR A 63 7.10 -9.36 -35.78
CA THR A 63 6.60 -10.67 -35.36
C THR A 63 7.73 -11.71 -35.25
N LEU A 64 8.75 -11.60 -36.11
CA LEU A 64 9.93 -12.46 -36.09
C LEU A 64 10.78 -12.19 -34.84
N ASP A 65 10.98 -10.93 -34.47
CA ASP A 65 11.73 -10.57 -33.26
C ASP A 65 11.02 -11.07 -32.00
N ARG A 66 9.68 -10.97 -31.96
CA ARG A 66 8.87 -11.54 -30.88
C ARG A 66 8.98 -13.05 -30.79
N ALA A 67 8.95 -13.74 -31.94
CA ALA A 67 9.14 -15.18 -31.99
C ALA A 67 10.56 -15.56 -31.54
N GLY A 68 11.58 -14.81 -31.95
CA GLY A 68 12.96 -14.98 -31.50
C GLY A 68 13.09 -14.85 -29.99
N ARG A 69 12.54 -13.77 -29.40
CA ARG A 69 12.54 -13.56 -27.94
C ARG A 69 11.86 -14.72 -27.20
N PHE A 70 10.76 -15.25 -27.74
CA PHE A 70 10.01 -16.34 -27.13
C PHE A 70 10.75 -17.69 -27.22
N PHE A 71 11.10 -18.12 -28.44
CA PHE A 71 11.69 -19.45 -28.66
C PHE A 71 13.13 -19.55 -28.18
N LEU A 72 13.93 -18.52 -28.40
CA LEU A 72 15.32 -18.50 -27.93
C LEU A 72 15.41 -18.10 -26.46
N MET A 73 14.29 -17.74 -25.81
CA MET A 73 14.24 -17.32 -24.41
C MET A 73 15.30 -16.25 -24.08
N THR A 74 15.45 -15.25 -24.96
CA THR A 74 16.57 -14.31 -24.89
C THR A 74 16.59 -13.52 -23.57
N GLU A 75 15.42 -13.28 -22.97
CA GLU A 75 15.32 -12.65 -21.65
C GLU A 75 15.80 -13.56 -20.51
N MET A 76 15.71 -14.88 -20.65
CA MET A 76 16.27 -15.82 -19.67
C MET A 76 17.80 -15.82 -19.75
N PHE A 77 18.37 -15.77 -20.95
CA PHE A 77 19.80 -15.59 -21.13
C PHE A 77 20.29 -14.27 -20.52
N ARG A 78 19.54 -13.18 -20.70
CA ARG A 78 19.82 -11.90 -20.04
C ARG A 78 19.79 -12.03 -18.50
N GLY A 79 18.81 -12.72 -17.93
CA GLY A 79 18.74 -12.97 -16.49
C GLY A 79 19.91 -13.81 -15.96
N MET A 80 20.30 -14.85 -16.70
CA MET A 80 21.47 -15.66 -16.38
C MET A 80 22.76 -14.83 -16.42
N TYR A 81 22.88 -13.90 -17.37
CA TYR A 81 24.03 -12.99 -17.42
C TYR A 81 24.13 -12.14 -16.16
N VAL A 82 23.02 -11.61 -15.63
CA VAL A 82 23.02 -10.89 -14.34
C VAL A 82 23.48 -11.79 -13.19
N ALA A 83 23.07 -13.06 -13.17
CA ALA A 83 23.55 -14.01 -12.16
C ALA A 83 25.06 -14.26 -12.28
N LEU A 84 25.58 -14.33 -13.51
CA LEU A 84 27.02 -14.42 -13.76
C LEU A 84 27.77 -13.16 -13.30
N GLU A 85 27.19 -11.97 -13.51
CA GLU A 85 27.76 -10.74 -12.97
C GLU A 85 27.89 -10.78 -11.45
N GLN A 86 26.91 -11.36 -10.74
CA GLN A 86 26.98 -11.51 -9.28
C GLN A 86 27.98 -12.60 -8.86
N TYR A 87 28.10 -13.69 -9.62
CA TYR A 87 29.05 -14.76 -9.32
C TYR A 87 30.50 -14.26 -9.28
N PHE A 88 30.85 -13.30 -10.14
CA PHE A 88 32.19 -12.70 -10.17
C PHE A 88 32.32 -11.45 -9.29
N ARG A 89 31.26 -10.99 -8.63
CA ARG A 89 31.39 -9.92 -7.63
C ARG A 89 31.95 -10.51 -6.33
N PRO A 90 32.91 -9.82 -5.69
CA PRO A 90 33.40 -10.25 -4.40
C PRO A 90 32.25 -10.28 -3.37
N PRO A 91 32.20 -11.32 -2.51
CA PRO A 91 31.17 -11.47 -1.48
C PRO A 91 31.29 -10.44 -0.36
#